data_AF-A0A818LP72-F1
#
_entry.id   AF-A0A818LP72-F1
#
_cell.length_a   1.000
_cell.length_b   1.000
_cell.length_c   1.000
_cell.angle_alpha   90.00
_cell.angle_beta   90.00
_cell.angle_gamma   90.00
#
_symmetry.space_group_name_H-M   'P 1'
#
loop_
_entity.id
_entity.type
_entity.pdbx_description
1 polymer ?
#
loop_
_entity_poly.entity_id
_entity_poly.type
_entity_poly.pdbx_seq_one_letter_code
_entity_poly.pdbx_strand_id
1 'polypeptide(L)'
;MGLLSEGNPLSWTEIKLALQQIRMYSLDQLVRVFNKYKDRQKDAFLWGDEVELTLVRFDHKNKNVRLLLKSHQLLPILSELNKKIDDKACRITWHPEGCNFVIEGVPCQPYGCSPSYFNTVEANMRLRREQAQRILFEQTDCEYILNISAFPRFGQGQYTYPSIEYGLSYSMEKSLYYPDSLISPHHPRVKSLLTNMSERRQSKVSVNIPKDNQIKINLQ
;
A
#
# COMPACT_ATOMS: atom_id res chain seq x y z
N MET A 1 -1.43 -8.35 -1.59
CA MET A 1 -1.36 -7.71 -2.94
C MET A 1 -1.21 -8.68 -4.14
N GLY A 2 -1.85 -8.41 -5.30
CA GLY A 2 -1.83 -9.27 -6.52
C GLY A 2 -0.55 -9.22 -7.37
N LEU A 3 -0.46 -10.01 -8.46
CA LEU A 3 0.71 -10.07 -9.35
C LEU A 3 1.03 -8.68 -9.95
N LEU A 4 2.23 -8.17 -9.65
CA LEU A 4 2.82 -6.97 -10.26
C LEU A 4 3.85 -7.42 -11.30
N SER A 5 3.37 -7.75 -12.50
CA SER A 5 4.23 -8.06 -13.64
C SER A 5 4.55 -6.79 -14.43
N GLU A 6 5.79 -6.66 -14.89
CA GLU A 6 6.20 -5.55 -15.75
C GLU A 6 5.37 -5.50 -17.04
N GLY A 7 4.94 -4.30 -17.41
CA GLY A 7 4.16 -4.04 -18.62
C GLY A 7 3.84 -2.56 -18.77
N ASN A 8 3.38 -2.17 -19.97
CA ASN A 8 2.98 -0.81 -20.29
C ASN A 8 1.48 -0.65 -20.06
N PRO A 9 1.03 0.16 -19.08
CA PRO A 9 -0.39 0.36 -18.84
C PRO A 9 -1.04 1.17 -19.98
N LEU A 10 -2.24 0.76 -20.39
CA LEU A 10 -3.05 1.49 -21.35
C LEU A 10 -3.65 2.76 -20.72
N SER A 11 -3.79 3.82 -21.52
CA SER A 11 -4.57 5.01 -21.20
C SER A 11 -6.07 4.71 -21.16
N TRP A 12 -6.87 5.63 -20.58
CA TRP A 12 -8.33 5.44 -20.55
C TRP A 12 -8.93 5.38 -21.96
N THR A 13 -8.41 6.16 -22.90
CA THR A 13 -8.88 6.15 -24.30
C THR A 13 -8.65 4.80 -24.96
N GLU A 14 -7.47 4.20 -24.79
CA GLU A 14 -7.16 2.87 -25.31
C GLU A 14 -7.98 1.78 -24.61
N ILE A 15 -8.10 1.85 -23.27
CA ILE A 15 -8.95 0.93 -22.50
C ILE A 15 -10.39 0.99 -23.02
N LYS A 16 -10.93 2.20 -23.26
CA LYS A 16 -12.29 2.40 -23.74
C LYS A 16 -12.55 1.68 -25.07
N LEU A 17 -11.58 1.67 -25.98
CA LEU A 17 -11.66 0.92 -27.26
C LEU A 17 -11.65 -0.59 -27.04
N ALA A 18 -10.92 -1.09 -26.04
CA ALA A 18 -10.80 -2.50 -25.73
C ALA A 18 -11.84 -3.04 -24.72
N LEU A 19 -12.73 -2.20 -24.16
CA LEU A 19 -13.61 -2.57 -23.04
C LEU A 19 -14.44 -3.84 -23.29
N GLN A 20 -15.01 -3.97 -24.49
CA GLN A 20 -15.82 -5.13 -24.84
C GLN A 20 -14.98 -6.41 -24.87
N GLN A 21 -13.78 -6.34 -25.46
CA GLN A 21 -12.85 -7.46 -25.52
C GLN A 21 -12.36 -7.85 -24.12
N ILE A 22 -11.98 -6.87 -23.30
CA ILE A 22 -11.57 -7.09 -21.90
C ILE A 22 -12.68 -7.82 -21.14
N ARG A 23 -13.93 -7.34 -21.20
CA ARG A 23 -15.07 -7.99 -20.52
C ARG A 23 -15.30 -9.42 -21.01
N MET A 24 -15.25 -9.64 -22.32
CA MET A 24 -15.43 -10.95 -22.91
C MET A 24 -14.35 -11.93 -22.43
N TYR A 25 -13.08 -11.54 -22.47
CA TYR A 25 -11.97 -12.37 -22.00
C TYR A 25 -12.00 -12.58 -20.49
N SER A 26 -12.35 -11.57 -19.69
CA SER A 26 -12.51 -11.71 -18.24
C SER A 26 -13.62 -12.71 -17.90
N LEU A 27 -14.75 -12.69 -18.61
CA LEU A 27 -15.83 -13.65 -18.42
C LEU A 27 -15.42 -15.06 -18.84
N ASP A 28 -14.76 -15.22 -19.99
CA ASP A 28 -14.24 -16.53 -20.43
C ASP A 28 -13.24 -17.11 -19.40
N GLN A 29 -12.30 -16.30 -18.93
CA GLN A 29 -11.35 -16.70 -17.87
C GLN A 29 -12.07 -17.07 -16.57
N LEU A 30 -13.05 -16.27 -16.14
CA LEU A 30 -13.85 -16.56 -14.94
C LEU A 30 -14.58 -17.89 -15.07
N VAL A 31 -15.26 -18.13 -16.20
CA VAL A 31 -15.98 -19.38 -16.47
C VAL A 31 -15.03 -20.57 -16.53
N ARG A 32 -13.84 -20.44 -17.14
CA ARG A 32 -12.82 -21.49 -17.16
C ARG A 32 -12.29 -21.82 -15.77
N VAL A 33 -11.95 -20.80 -14.97
CA VAL A 33 -11.49 -20.98 -13.59
C VAL A 33 -12.58 -21.64 -12.75
N PHE A 34 -13.82 -21.18 -12.87
CA PHE A 34 -14.96 -21.77 -12.19
C PHE A 34 -15.15 -23.23 -12.60
N ASN A 35 -15.26 -23.54 -13.89
CA ASN A 35 -15.46 -24.93 -14.34
C ASN A 35 -14.29 -25.85 -13.99
N LYS A 36 -13.06 -25.33 -13.94
CA LYS A 36 -11.88 -26.10 -13.53
C LYS A 36 -11.89 -26.47 -12.05
N TYR A 37 -12.47 -25.61 -11.20
CA TYR A 37 -12.31 -25.74 -9.74
C TYR A 37 -13.61 -25.83 -8.94
N LYS A 38 -14.78 -25.74 -9.58
CA LYS A 38 -16.11 -25.79 -8.92
C LYS A 38 -16.36 -27.07 -8.13
N ASP A 39 -15.76 -28.18 -8.56
CA ASP A 39 -15.93 -29.50 -7.94
C ASP A 39 -14.76 -29.85 -7.00
N ARG A 40 -13.88 -28.87 -6.68
CA ARG A 40 -12.85 -29.06 -5.66
C ARG A 40 -13.51 -29.36 -4.32
N GLN A 41 -13.02 -30.41 -3.66
CA GLN A 41 -13.46 -30.81 -2.34
C GLN A 41 -12.22 -31.09 -1.48
N LYS A 42 -12.40 -31.08 -0.15
CA LYS A 42 -11.34 -31.39 0.82
C LYS A 42 -10.14 -30.45 0.76
N ASP A 43 -10.36 -29.20 0.34
CA ASP A 43 -9.35 -28.15 0.47
C ASP A 43 -9.07 -27.90 1.96
N ALA A 44 -7.80 -27.75 2.32
CA ALA A 44 -7.41 -27.38 3.67
C ALA A 44 -7.94 -25.97 3.99
N PHE A 45 -8.45 -25.76 5.20
CA PHE A 45 -8.82 -24.42 5.66
C PHE A 45 -7.55 -23.61 5.93
N LEU A 46 -7.11 -22.90 4.89
CA LEU A 46 -5.97 -22.01 4.90
C LEU A 46 -6.45 -20.56 4.98
N TRP A 47 -5.75 -19.75 5.76
CA TRP A 47 -6.08 -18.33 5.94
C TRP A 47 -4.82 -17.51 6.21
N GLY A 48 -4.90 -16.20 6.16
CA GLY A 48 -3.78 -15.30 6.38
C GLY A 48 -4.27 -13.89 6.72
N ASP A 49 -3.36 -13.07 7.21
CA ASP A 49 -3.60 -11.66 7.48
C ASP A 49 -2.71 -10.79 6.57
N GLU A 50 -3.19 -9.61 6.20
CA GLU A 50 -2.40 -8.59 5.50
C GLU A 50 -2.37 -7.33 6.37
N VAL A 51 -1.19 -6.75 6.56
CA VAL A 51 -1.00 -5.57 7.42
C VAL A 51 -0.23 -4.49 6.69
N GLU A 52 -0.86 -3.34 6.55
CA GLU A 52 -0.23 -2.11 6.06
C GLU A 52 0.46 -1.34 7.20
N LEU A 53 1.68 -0.91 6.93
CA LEU A 53 2.57 -0.25 7.86
C LEU A 53 2.92 1.13 7.32
N THR A 54 2.52 2.18 8.04
CA THR A 54 2.82 3.58 7.68
C THR A 54 4.19 3.96 8.20
N LEU A 55 5.04 4.46 7.30
CA LEU A 55 6.36 4.97 7.59
C LEU A 55 6.27 6.44 8.02
N VAL A 56 6.87 6.79 9.15
CA VAL A 56 6.91 8.16 9.65
C VAL A 56 8.31 8.55 10.12
N ARG A 57 8.57 9.86 10.16
CA ARG A 57 9.75 10.44 10.76
C ARG A 57 9.36 11.39 11.88
N PHE A 58 9.94 11.18 13.05
CA PHE A 58 9.80 12.04 14.21
C PHE A 58 10.89 13.12 14.19
N ASP A 59 10.47 14.37 14.30
CA ASP A 59 11.34 15.51 14.56
C ASP A 59 11.11 15.94 16.00
N HIS A 60 11.87 15.33 16.92
CA HIS A 60 11.72 15.57 18.36
C HIS A 60 12.03 17.02 18.74
N LYS A 61 12.98 17.66 18.02
CA LYS A 61 13.37 19.05 18.27
C LYS A 61 12.22 20.01 17.98
N ASN A 62 11.57 19.85 16.82
CA ASN A 62 10.46 20.71 16.39
C ASN A 62 9.08 20.18 16.80
N LYS A 63 9.03 19.10 17.59
CA LYS A 63 7.81 18.41 18.02
C LYS A 63 6.85 18.12 16.86
N ASN A 64 7.41 17.61 15.76
CA ASN A 64 6.66 17.34 14.54
C ASN A 64 6.81 15.88 14.09
N VAL A 65 5.81 15.36 13.39
CA VAL A 65 5.83 14.02 12.78
C VAL A 65 5.41 14.17 11.32
N ARG A 66 6.12 13.48 10.43
CA ARG A 66 5.92 13.57 8.97
C ARG A 66 5.87 12.17 8.36
N LEU A 67 5.12 12.01 7.27
CA LEU A 67 5.12 10.78 6.47
C LEU A 67 6.49 10.59 5.80
N LEU A 68 7.08 9.42 5.97
CA LEU A 68 8.40 9.11 5.44
C LEU A 68 8.28 8.46 4.05
N LEU A 69 8.70 9.17 3.00
CA LEU A 69 8.59 8.72 1.60
C LEU A 69 9.73 7.76 1.21
N LYS A 70 9.84 6.63 1.92
CA LYS A 70 10.99 5.71 1.84
C LYS A 70 10.64 4.27 1.50
N SER A 71 9.37 3.96 1.23
CA SER A 71 8.95 2.59 0.89
C SER A 71 9.75 2.01 -0.29
N HIS A 72 10.10 2.84 -1.28
CA HIS A 72 10.89 2.47 -2.45
C HIS A 72 12.33 2.04 -2.16
N GLN A 73 12.92 2.54 -1.08
CA GLN A 73 14.27 2.15 -0.66
C GLN A 73 14.21 0.97 0.31
N LEU A 74 13.17 0.91 1.15
CA LEU A 74 13.03 -0.10 2.20
C LEU A 74 12.63 -1.47 1.63
N LEU A 75 11.71 -1.51 0.68
CA LEU A 75 11.18 -2.76 0.13
C LEU A 75 12.24 -3.64 -0.59
N PRO A 76 13.17 -3.10 -1.39
CA PRO A 76 14.26 -3.89 -1.95
C PRO A 76 15.13 -4.55 -0.87
N ILE A 77 15.46 -3.83 0.20
CA ILE A 77 16.26 -4.37 1.31
C ILE A 77 15.52 -5.53 1.99
N LEU A 78 14.23 -5.33 2.30
CA LEU A 78 13.37 -6.35 2.89
C LEU A 78 13.24 -7.58 1.99
N SER A 79 13.13 -7.38 0.68
CA SER A 79 13.02 -8.45 -0.31
C SER A 79 14.31 -9.27 -0.41
N GLU A 80 15.47 -8.61 -0.40
CA GLU A 80 16.77 -9.27 -0.40
C GLU A 80 17.05 -10.06 0.89
N LEU A 81 16.55 -9.59 2.04
CA LEU A 81 16.63 -10.35 3.29
C LEU A 81 15.83 -11.65 3.20
N ASN A 82 14.65 -11.60 2.58
CA ASN A 82 13.80 -12.79 2.41
C ASN A 82 14.42 -13.81 1.44
N LYS A 83 15.08 -13.37 0.36
CA LYS A 83 15.76 -14.26 -0.60
C LYS A 83 16.92 -15.06 0.00
N LYS A 84 17.51 -14.59 1.10
CA LYS A 84 18.62 -15.26 1.79
C LYS A 84 18.17 -16.36 2.75
N ILE A 85 16.86 -16.49 2.96
CA ILE A 85 16.26 -17.47 3.85
C ILE A 85 15.72 -18.60 2.98
N ASP A 86 15.88 -19.85 3.41
CA ASP A 86 15.20 -21.00 2.78
C ASP A 86 13.70 -20.72 2.70
N ASP A 87 13.05 -20.99 1.56
CA ASP A 87 11.61 -20.82 1.36
C ASP A 87 10.78 -21.48 2.48
N LYS A 88 11.25 -22.60 3.05
CA LYS A 88 10.58 -23.27 4.17
C LYS A 88 10.73 -22.55 5.51
N ALA A 89 11.77 -21.72 5.64
CA ALA A 89 12.04 -20.89 6.81
C ALA A 89 11.54 -19.44 6.64
N CYS A 90 11.10 -19.06 5.44
CA CYS A 90 10.50 -17.75 5.17
C CYS A 90 9.25 -17.56 6.03
N ARG A 91 9.22 -16.48 6.81
CA ARG A 91 8.11 -16.16 7.72
C ARG A 91 7.28 -14.96 7.26
N ILE A 92 7.86 -14.10 6.43
CA ILE A 92 7.28 -12.82 6.05
C ILE A 92 7.46 -12.61 4.56
N THR A 93 6.44 -12.11 3.89
CA THR A 93 6.54 -11.53 2.55
C THR A 93 6.16 -10.06 2.62
N TRP A 94 6.89 -9.22 1.88
CA TRP A 94 6.67 -7.79 1.82
C TRP A 94 6.20 -7.39 0.43
N HIS A 95 5.22 -6.49 0.37
CA HIS A 95 4.65 -5.98 -0.86
C HIS A 95 4.67 -4.44 -0.90
N PRO A 96 4.86 -3.85 -2.09
CA PRO A 96 4.64 -2.43 -2.28
C PRO A 96 3.15 -2.11 -2.20
N GLU A 97 2.84 -0.96 -1.60
CA GLU A 97 1.50 -0.39 -1.61
C GLU A 97 1.38 0.80 -2.58
N GLY A 98 0.18 1.35 -2.71
CA GLY A 98 -0.09 2.52 -3.54
C GLY A 98 0.67 3.80 -3.14
N CYS A 99 1.04 3.89 -1.87
CA CYS A 99 1.70 5.06 -1.28
C CYS A 99 3.18 4.83 -1.03
N ASN A 100 4.02 5.83 -1.30
CA ASN A 100 5.48 5.77 -1.09
C ASN A 100 5.88 5.80 0.40
N PHE A 101 4.92 5.91 1.31
CA PHE A 101 5.09 5.89 2.76
C PHE A 101 4.38 4.70 3.43
N VAL A 102 3.93 3.71 2.66
CA VAL A 102 3.30 2.49 3.18
C VAL A 102 4.03 1.27 2.63
N ILE A 103 4.19 0.25 3.47
CA ILE A 103 4.59 -1.10 3.06
C ILE A 103 3.55 -2.10 3.59
N GLU A 104 3.29 -3.17 2.84
CA GLU A 104 2.39 -4.25 3.25
C GLU A 104 3.22 -5.47 3.64
N GLY A 105 2.93 -6.06 4.80
CA GLY A 105 3.56 -7.30 5.27
C GLY A 105 2.52 -8.39 5.49
N VAL A 106 2.81 -9.60 4.99
CA VAL A 106 1.96 -10.79 5.09
C VAL A 106 2.77 -11.98 5.61
N PRO A 107 2.16 -13.01 6.23
CA PRO A 107 2.87 -14.25 6.50
C PRO A 107 3.26 -14.92 5.17
N CYS A 108 4.48 -15.46 5.09
CA CYS A 108 5.01 -16.05 3.85
C CYS A 108 4.25 -17.32 3.42
N GLN A 109 3.69 -18.03 4.40
CA GLN A 109 2.80 -19.17 4.19
C GLN A 109 1.47 -18.91 4.89
N PRO A 110 0.35 -19.39 4.33
CA PRO A 110 -0.93 -19.28 5.00
C PRO A 110 -0.92 -20.09 6.31
N TYR A 111 -1.64 -19.60 7.29
CA TYR A 111 -1.97 -20.34 8.50
C TYR A 111 -2.86 -21.54 8.18
N GLY A 112 -2.72 -22.61 8.96
CA GLY A 112 -3.52 -23.82 8.81
C GLY A 112 -4.84 -23.78 9.59
N CYS A 113 -5.54 -24.90 9.57
CA CYS A 113 -6.87 -25.05 10.17
C CYS A 113 -6.88 -25.26 11.68
N SER A 114 -5.73 -25.55 12.28
CA SER A 114 -5.62 -25.77 13.72
C SER A 114 -5.85 -24.46 14.48
N PRO A 115 -6.69 -24.43 15.52
CA PRO A 115 -6.82 -23.26 16.41
C PRO A 115 -5.49 -22.80 17.02
N SER A 116 -4.47 -23.66 17.10
CA SER A 116 -3.14 -23.29 17.57
C SER A 116 -2.49 -22.16 16.74
N TYR A 117 -2.88 -21.99 15.47
CA TYR A 117 -2.37 -20.91 14.63
C TYR A 117 -2.77 -19.52 15.13
N PHE A 118 -3.88 -19.37 15.86
CA PHE A 118 -4.26 -18.08 16.47
C PHE A 118 -3.18 -17.55 17.42
N ASN A 119 -2.46 -18.45 18.10
CA ASN A 119 -1.36 -18.08 19.00
C ASN A 119 -0.09 -17.63 18.26
N THR A 120 -0.04 -17.76 16.93
CA THR A 120 1.14 -17.43 16.11
C THR A 120 0.98 -16.13 15.33
N VAL A 121 -0.25 -15.65 15.14
CA VAL A 121 -0.56 -14.45 14.34
C VAL A 121 0.13 -13.22 14.90
N GLU A 122 -0.05 -12.93 16.18
CA GLU A 122 0.55 -11.74 16.81
C GLU A 122 2.08 -11.82 16.80
N ALA A 123 2.66 -12.99 17.04
CA ALA A 123 4.10 -13.19 16.97
C ALA A 123 4.65 -12.92 15.55
N ASN A 124 3.93 -13.33 14.50
CA ASN A 124 4.28 -13.04 13.12
C ASN A 124 4.12 -11.54 12.79
N MET A 125 3.04 -10.89 13.24
CA MET A 125 2.85 -9.44 13.08
C MET A 125 3.95 -8.63 13.80
N ARG A 126 4.36 -9.06 14.99
CA ARG A 126 5.45 -8.44 15.75
C ARG A 126 6.78 -8.59 15.01
N LEU A 127 7.08 -9.79 14.50
CA LEU A 127 8.28 -10.03 13.70
C LEU A 127 8.33 -9.12 12.46
N ARG A 128 7.19 -8.93 11.76
CA ARG A 128 7.07 -7.99 10.64
C ARG A 128 7.46 -6.57 11.06
N ARG A 129 6.87 -6.07 12.14
CA ARG A 129 7.18 -4.72 12.66
C ARG A 129 8.65 -4.60 13.04
N GLU A 130 9.19 -5.56 13.79
CA GLU A 130 10.57 -5.54 14.28
C GLU A 130 11.58 -5.58 13.13
N GLN A 131 11.36 -6.43 12.13
CA GLN A 131 12.25 -6.55 10.97
C GLN A 131 12.33 -5.22 10.20
N ALA A 132 11.18 -4.63 9.87
CA ALA A 132 11.16 -3.38 9.12
C ALA A 132 11.65 -2.19 9.96
N GLN A 133 11.32 -2.14 11.25
CA GLN A 133 11.77 -1.08 12.16
C GLN A 133 13.29 -1.13 12.38
N ARG A 134 13.88 -2.32 12.47
CA ARG A 134 15.33 -2.50 12.61
C ARG A 134 16.09 -1.90 11.44
N ILE A 135 15.65 -2.13 10.22
CA ILE A 135 16.33 -1.58 9.01
C ILE A 135 16.26 -0.06 9.00
N LEU A 136 15.15 0.54 9.42
CA LEU A 136 15.05 2.00 9.56
C LEU A 136 16.04 2.53 10.61
N PHE A 137 16.16 1.85 11.76
CA PHE A 137 17.09 2.22 12.83
C PHE A 137 18.57 2.01 12.49
N GLU A 138 18.89 1.08 11.60
CA GLU A 138 20.25 0.96 11.06
C GLU A 138 20.66 2.21 10.25
N GLN A 139 19.70 2.99 9.76
CA GLN A 139 19.93 4.21 8.99
C GLN A 139 19.80 5.48 9.84
N THR A 140 18.76 5.58 10.69
CA THR A 140 18.48 6.76 11.52
C THR A 140 17.66 6.42 12.77
N ASP A 141 17.83 7.16 13.86
CA ASP A 141 17.12 6.99 15.13
C ASP A 141 15.73 7.65 15.21
N CYS A 142 15.30 8.30 14.13
CA CYS A 142 14.11 9.14 14.07
C CYS A 142 13.04 8.64 13.08
N GLU A 143 13.25 7.47 12.45
CA GLU A 143 12.32 6.87 11.49
C GLU A 143 11.62 5.65 12.11
N TYR A 144 10.29 5.61 11.99
CA TYR A 144 9.44 4.67 12.72
C TYR A 144 8.32 4.10 11.84
N ILE A 145 7.81 2.96 12.26
CA ILE A 145 6.66 2.29 11.65
C ILE A 145 5.46 2.36 12.58
N LEU A 146 4.33 2.85 12.05
CA LEU A 146 3.06 2.93 12.76
C LEU A 146 1.98 2.11 12.05
N ASN A 147 1.08 1.51 12.82
CA ASN A 147 -0.15 0.89 12.30
C ASN A 147 -1.29 1.87 12.52
N ILE A 148 -1.40 2.82 11.61
CA ILE A 148 -2.44 3.84 11.61
C ILE A 148 -3.19 3.76 10.30
N SER A 149 -4.52 3.84 10.36
CA SER A 149 -5.36 3.79 9.15
C SER A 149 -5.36 5.12 8.38
N ALA A 150 -5.12 6.23 9.08
CA ALA A 150 -5.05 7.56 8.49
C ALA A 150 -4.00 8.40 9.21
N PHE A 151 -3.16 9.09 8.45
CA PHE A 151 -2.21 10.04 9.02
C PHE A 151 -2.93 11.35 9.38
N PRO A 152 -3.01 11.76 10.66
CA PRO A 152 -3.92 12.84 11.06
C PRO A 152 -3.62 14.22 10.45
N ARG A 153 -2.36 14.46 10.05
CA ARG A 153 -1.92 15.74 9.45
C ARG A 153 -1.73 15.66 7.94
N PHE A 154 -2.33 14.66 7.29
CA PHE A 154 -2.23 14.49 5.86
C PHE A 154 -2.67 15.77 5.13
N GLY A 155 -1.86 16.26 4.19
CA GLY A 155 -2.18 17.46 3.41
C GLY A 155 -2.02 18.79 4.15
N GLN A 156 -1.44 18.81 5.35
CA GLN A 156 -1.32 20.02 6.18
C GLN A 156 0.14 20.44 6.39
N GLY A 157 0.51 21.62 5.89
CA GLY A 157 1.87 22.15 6.01
C GLY A 157 2.93 21.20 5.45
N GLN A 158 4.10 21.13 6.07
CA GLN A 158 5.14 20.15 5.69
C GLN A 158 4.88 18.79 6.33
N TYR A 159 3.91 18.04 5.79
CA TYR A 159 3.47 16.75 6.34
C TYR A 159 4.28 15.53 5.86
N THR A 160 5.25 15.71 4.95
CA THR A 160 6.11 14.65 4.42
C THR A 160 7.60 14.87 4.74
N TYR A 161 8.37 13.79 4.74
CA TYR A 161 9.81 13.78 4.76
C TYR A 161 10.37 12.91 3.61
N PRO A 162 11.23 13.44 2.74
CA PRO A 162 11.63 14.86 2.67
C PRO A 162 10.42 15.78 2.44
N SER A 163 10.58 17.06 2.80
CA SER A 163 9.55 18.06 2.52
C SER A 163 9.42 18.21 1.01
N ILE A 164 8.19 18.12 0.52
CA ILE A 164 7.86 18.25 -0.90
C ILE A 164 6.90 19.43 -1.09
N GLU A 165 6.94 20.02 -2.28
CA GLU A 165 5.91 20.94 -2.71
C GLU A 165 4.67 20.18 -3.17
N TYR A 166 3.50 20.77 -2.94
CA TYR A 166 2.22 20.20 -3.32
C TYR A 166 1.26 21.30 -3.77
N GLY A 167 0.24 20.90 -4.53
CA GLY A 167 -0.70 21.79 -5.18
C GLY A 167 -1.07 21.29 -6.57
N LEU A 168 -1.90 22.04 -7.28
CA LEU A 168 -2.49 21.62 -8.56
C LEU A 168 -1.46 21.27 -9.65
N SER A 169 -0.27 21.90 -9.61
CA SER A 169 0.83 21.67 -10.54
C SER A 169 1.63 20.39 -10.24
N TYR A 170 1.56 19.89 -9.01
CA TYR A 170 2.35 18.73 -8.54
C TYR A 170 1.54 17.43 -8.53
N SER A 171 0.31 17.47 -9.01
CA SER A 171 -0.62 16.34 -8.99
C SER A 171 -1.25 16.16 -10.37
N MET A 172 -1.08 14.99 -11.00
CA MET A 172 -1.79 14.65 -12.24
C MET A 172 -3.30 14.68 -12.05
N GLU A 173 -3.79 14.24 -10.89
CA GLU A 173 -5.20 14.29 -10.51
C GLU A 173 -5.67 15.69 -10.07
N LYS A 174 -4.80 16.70 -10.18
CA LYS A 174 -5.06 18.09 -9.75
C LYS A 174 -5.48 18.16 -8.27
N SER A 175 -4.93 17.31 -7.42
CA SER A 175 -5.12 17.42 -5.98
C SER A 175 -4.44 18.68 -5.43
N LEU A 176 -5.09 19.34 -4.48
CA LEU A 176 -4.50 20.46 -3.75
C LEU A 176 -3.51 20.00 -2.69
N TYR A 177 -3.61 18.75 -2.24
CA TYR A 177 -2.92 18.27 -1.03
C TYR A 177 -2.08 17.02 -1.28
N TYR A 178 -2.31 16.28 -2.38
CA TYR A 178 -1.67 15.00 -2.68
C TYR A 178 -0.81 15.15 -3.96
N PRO A 179 0.50 15.42 -3.85
CA PRO A 179 1.37 15.45 -5.02
C PRO A 179 1.77 14.03 -5.47
N ASP A 180 2.17 13.89 -6.72
CA ASP A 180 2.45 12.58 -7.33
C ASP A 180 3.64 11.85 -6.70
N SER A 181 4.53 12.56 -6.00
CA SER A 181 5.66 11.98 -5.25
C SER A 181 5.23 11.14 -4.04
N LEU A 182 3.97 11.24 -3.60
CA LEU A 182 3.38 10.31 -2.63
C LEU A 182 3.01 8.97 -3.26
N ILE A 183 2.82 8.91 -4.58
CA ILE A 183 2.51 7.66 -5.26
C ILE A 183 3.75 6.78 -5.20
N SER A 184 3.54 5.52 -4.86
CA SER A 184 4.60 4.51 -4.86
C SER A 184 5.27 4.43 -6.23
N PRO A 185 6.61 4.58 -6.32
CA PRO A 185 7.32 4.51 -7.59
C PRO A 185 7.60 3.08 -8.04
N HIS A 186 7.22 2.07 -7.25
CA HIS A 186 7.54 0.65 -7.50
C HIS A 186 6.91 0.07 -8.76
N HIS A 187 5.70 0.53 -9.12
CA HIS A 187 4.99 -0.05 -10.24
C HIS A 187 4.05 0.98 -10.89
N PRO A 188 4.00 1.08 -12.24
CA PRO A 188 3.22 2.11 -12.93
C PRO A 188 1.70 1.96 -12.73
N ARG A 189 1.24 0.78 -12.28
CA ARG A 189 -0.18 0.45 -12.00
C ARG A 189 -0.91 1.56 -11.24
N VAL A 190 -0.35 2.05 -10.14
CA VAL A 190 -1.05 3.00 -9.25
C VAL A 190 -1.20 4.34 -9.96
N LYS A 191 -0.11 4.82 -10.57
CA LYS A 191 -0.10 6.04 -11.37
C LYS A 191 -1.12 5.97 -12.52
N SER A 192 -1.11 4.88 -13.28
CA SER A 192 -2.05 4.69 -14.39
C SER A 192 -3.50 4.53 -13.94
N LEU A 193 -3.74 3.87 -12.80
CA LEU A 193 -5.08 3.77 -12.21
C LEU A 193 -5.63 5.17 -11.88
N LEU A 194 -4.85 6.00 -11.20
CA LEU A 194 -5.22 7.37 -10.82
C LEU A 194 -5.49 8.24 -12.07
N THR A 195 -4.57 8.24 -13.04
CA THR A 195 -4.76 8.97 -14.31
C THR A 195 -6.03 8.51 -15.03
N ASN A 196 -6.24 7.19 -15.19
CA ASN A 196 -7.39 6.66 -15.90
C ASN A 196 -8.72 6.91 -15.17
N MET A 197 -8.72 6.92 -13.82
CA MET A 197 -9.89 7.30 -13.04
C MET A 197 -10.25 8.76 -13.25
N SER A 198 -9.26 9.65 -13.22
CA SER A 198 -9.43 11.08 -13.47
C SER A 198 -9.95 11.35 -14.89
N GLU A 199 -9.35 10.73 -15.91
CA GLU A 199 -9.80 10.81 -17.30
C GLU A 199 -11.21 10.25 -17.49
N ARG A 200 -11.54 9.11 -16.87
CA ARG A 200 -12.89 8.55 -16.96
C ARG A 200 -13.94 9.44 -16.31
N ARG A 201 -13.63 10.00 -15.14
CA ARG A 201 -14.57 10.76 -14.32
C ARG A 201 -14.78 12.18 -14.84
N GLN A 202 -13.82 12.73 -15.60
CA GLN A 202 -13.84 14.11 -16.12
C GLN A 202 -13.95 15.17 -15.01
N SER A 203 -13.66 14.78 -13.77
CA SER A 203 -13.66 15.63 -12.58
C SER A 203 -12.85 14.95 -11.48
N LYS A 204 -12.42 15.73 -10.48
CA LYS A 204 -11.68 15.19 -9.34
C LYS A 204 -12.56 14.24 -8.52
N VAL A 205 -11.93 13.25 -7.88
CA VAL A 205 -12.57 12.53 -6.79
C VAL A 205 -12.83 13.52 -5.65
N SER A 206 -14.02 13.48 -5.07
CA SER A 206 -14.41 14.33 -3.95
C SER A 206 -14.94 13.46 -2.83
N VAL A 207 -14.31 13.57 -1.66
CA VAL A 207 -14.70 12.88 -0.43
C VAL A 207 -14.93 13.96 0.62
N ASN A 208 -16.19 14.12 1.03
CA ASN A 208 -16.58 15.09 2.06
C ASN A 208 -16.82 14.34 3.37
N ILE A 209 -15.95 14.57 4.35
CA ILE A 209 -16.08 13.98 5.69
C ILE A 209 -16.77 15.02 6.59
N PRO A 210 -17.85 14.67 7.31
CA PRO A 210 -18.49 15.57 8.25
C PRO A 210 -17.50 16.09 9.29
N LYS A 211 -17.50 17.40 9.52
CA LYS A 211 -16.70 18.01 10.57
C LYS A 211 -17.37 17.78 11.94
N ASP A 212 -16.58 17.45 12.95
CA ASP A 212 -17.05 17.50 14.32
C ASP A 212 -17.21 18.96 14.76
N ASN A 213 -18.46 19.39 14.98
CA ASN A 213 -18.81 20.75 15.36
C ASN A 213 -18.49 21.06 16.84
N GLN A 214 -18.13 20.05 17.65
CA GLN A 214 -17.69 20.27 19.04
C GLN A 214 -16.26 20.77 19.13
N ILE A 215 -15.45 20.56 18.09
CA ILE A 215 -14.09 21.09 18.01
C ILE A 215 -14.17 22.54 17.54
N LYS A 216 -14.05 23.48 18.48
CA LYS A 216 -13.82 24.90 18.17
C LYS A 216 -12.47 25.04 17.47
N ILE A 217 -12.47 25.03 16.14
CA ILE A 217 -11.29 25.36 15.35
C ILE A 217 -11.15 26.88 15.37
N ASN A 218 -10.33 27.38 16.30
CA ASN A 218 -9.80 28.73 16.19
C ASN A 218 -8.74 28.70 15.09
N LEU A 219 -9.13 29.05 13.87
CA LEU A 219 -8.16 29.39 12.82
C LEU A 219 -7.58 30.75 13.21
N GLN A 220 -6.34 30.75 13.72
CA GLN A 220 -5.50 31.95 13.77
C GLN A 220 -4.82 32.14 12.42
#